data_AF-A0A2P8IF07-F1
#
_entry.id   AF-A0A2P8IF07-F1
#
_cell.length_a   1.000
_cell.length_b   1.000
_cell.length_c   1.000
_cell.angle_alpha   90.00
_cell.angle_beta   90.00
_cell.angle_gamma   90.00
#
_symmetry.space_group_name_H-M   'P 1'
#
loop_
_entity.id
_entity.type
_entity.pdbx_description
1 polymer ?
#
loop_
_entity_poly.entity_id
_entity_poly.type
_entity_poly.pdbx_seq_one_letter_code
_entity_poly.pdbx_strand_id
1 'polypeptide(L)'
;MGGFTGAGVASAAVPCTIGPNVTQNDTTVFGSGGNDTIDCTSANPGKTVYGNGGNDTITGTAYIDTIYGGAGNDTLTGQVGNDMLYGNLGTDTLNGSAGNDTLSGPGTDAAQDTLNGGDGTDSCGLVGVPPDLRTSCES
;
A
#
# COMPACT_ATOMS: atom_id res chain seq x y z
N MET A 1 -24.98 -27.42 31.40
CA MET A 1 -24.97 -25.98 31.74
C MET A 1 -23.61 -25.64 32.33
N GLY A 2 -23.05 -24.50 31.94
CA GLY A 2 -21.68 -24.06 32.23
C GLY A 2 -20.84 -24.13 30.94
N GLY A 3 -20.82 -23.13 30.06
CA GLY A 3 -20.84 -21.69 30.33
C GLY A 3 -19.42 -21.17 30.21
N PHE A 4 -18.84 -21.25 29.00
CA PHE A 4 -17.57 -20.59 28.72
C PHE A 4 -17.85 -19.09 28.66
N THR A 5 -17.48 -18.42 29.74
CA THR A 5 -17.45 -16.96 29.86
C THR A 5 -16.49 -16.39 28.83
N GLY A 6 -16.95 -15.38 28.09
CA GLY A 6 -16.29 -14.73 26.97
C GLY A 6 -14.76 -14.68 27.04
N ALA A 7 -14.13 -15.43 26.14
CA ALA A 7 -12.88 -14.99 25.55
C ALA A 7 -13.25 -13.87 24.57
N GLY A 8 -13.01 -12.62 24.95
CA GLY A 8 -12.90 -11.55 23.97
C GLY A 8 -11.90 -12.04 22.93
N VAL A 9 -12.37 -12.30 21.71
CA VAL A 9 -11.50 -12.66 20.60
C VAL A 9 -10.66 -11.42 20.29
N ALA A 10 -9.51 -11.29 20.94
CA ALA A 10 -8.40 -10.58 20.32
C ALA A 10 -8.18 -11.31 19.00
N SER A 11 -8.66 -10.73 17.90
CA SER A 11 -8.45 -11.26 16.56
C SER A 11 -6.95 -11.45 16.41
N ALA A 12 -6.50 -12.71 16.37
CA ALA A 12 -5.10 -13.01 16.17
C ALA A 12 -4.66 -12.38 14.85
N ALA A 13 -3.55 -11.64 14.87
CA ALA A 13 -3.03 -10.97 13.69
C ALA A 13 -2.89 -11.99 12.56
N VAL A 14 -3.49 -11.69 11.41
CA VAL A 14 -3.35 -12.52 10.21
C VAL A 14 -2.20 -11.94 9.39
N PRO A 15 -1.17 -12.75 9.07
CA PRO A 15 -0.03 -12.31 8.27
C PRO A 15 -0.40 -12.12 6.79
N CYS A 16 0.37 -11.31 6.08
CA CYS A 16 0.34 -11.25 4.61
C CYS A 16 0.85 -12.55 3.97
N THR A 17 0.49 -12.77 2.71
CA THR A 17 1.13 -13.74 1.83
C THR A 17 2.31 -13.05 1.15
N ILE A 18 3.52 -13.59 1.32
CA ILE A 18 4.75 -12.92 0.88
C ILE A 18 5.61 -13.82 -0.02
N GLY A 19 6.30 -13.18 -0.98
CA GLY A 19 7.29 -13.80 -1.84
C GLY A 19 8.60 -14.18 -1.14
N PRO A 20 9.55 -14.81 -1.86
CA PRO A 20 10.85 -15.16 -1.31
C PRO A 20 11.64 -13.92 -0.90
N ASN A 21 12.42 -14.02 0.19
CA ASN A 21 13.27 -12.94 0.72
C ASN A 21 12.53 -11.72 1.29
N VAL A 22 11.21 -11.77 1.40
CA VAL A 22 10.41 -10.82 2.17
C VAL A 22 10.39 -11.24 3.63
N THR A 23 10.39 -10.27 4.55
CA THR A 23 10.26 -10.52 6.00
C THR A 23 9.06 -9.76 6.56
N GLN A 24 8.39 -10.31 7.56
CA GLN A 24 7.25 -9.64 8.19
C GLN A 24 7.14 -9.90 9.69
N ASN A 25 6.48 -8.97 10.37
CA ASN A 25 5.90 -9.13 11.70
C ASN A 25 4.41 -8.80 11.64
N ASP A 26 3.75 -8.68 12.79
CA ASP A 26 2.30 -8.46 12.86
C ASP A 26 1.82 -7.17 12.16
N THR A 27 2.65 -6.13 12.09
CA THR A 27 2.29 -4.80 11.57
C THR A 27 3.18 -4.32 10.43
N THR A 28 4.28 -5.00 10.14
CA THR A 28 5.31 -4.49 9.24
C THR A 28 5.79 -5.58 8.30
N VAL A 29 5.95 -5.21 7.03
CA VAL A 29 6.50 -6.07 5.98
C VAL A 29 7.67 -5.35 5.30
N PHE A 30 8.78 -6.05 5.12
CA PHE A 30 9.95 -5.57 4.39
C PHE A 30 10.23 -6.51 3.22
N GLY A 31 10.14 -5.97 2.01
CA GLY A 31 10.70 -6.54 0.80
C GLY A 31 12.21 -6.48 0.78
N SER A 32 12.77 -6.70 -0.39
CA SER A 32 14.18 -6.92 -0.69
C SER A 32 14.68 -5.91 -1.72
N GLY A 33 15.84 -6.16 -2.33
CA GLY A 33 16.34 -5.32 -3.43
C GLY A 33 15.93 -5.82 -4.82
N GLY A 34 15.04 -6.81 -4.90
CA GLY A 34 14.52 -7.34 -6.15
C GLY A 34 13.00 -7.39 -6.13
N ASN A 35 12.40 -7.76 -7.26
CA ASN A 35 10.95 -7.72 -7.45
C ASN A 35 10.21 -8.62 -6.46
N ASP A 36 9.41 -8.01 -5.60
CA ASP A 36 8.65 -8.68 -4.56
C ASP A 36 7.16 -8.73 -4.86
N THR A 37 6.49 -9.74 -4.31
CA THR A 37 5.03 -9.86 -4.32
C THR A 37 4.54 -9.98 -2.89
N ILE A 38 3.79 -8.97 -2.44
CA ILE A 38 3.26 -8.85 -1.09
C ILE A 38 1.75 -8.68 -1.19
N ASP A 39 1.01 -9.66 -0.67
CA ASP A 39 -0.45 -9.66 -0.67
C ASP A 39 -0.97 -9.71 0.78
N CYS A 40 -1.48 -8.58 1.25
CA CYS A 40 -2.06 -8.43 2.58
C CYS A 40 -3.60 -8.42 2.58
N THR A 41 -4.27 -8.84 1.50
CA THR A 41 -5.73 -8.74 1.34
C THR A 41 -6.54 -9.39 2.47
N SER A 42 -6.08 -10.52 3.01
CA SER A 42 -6.70 -11.20 4.15
C SER A 42 -6.05 -10.88 5.50
N ALA A 43 -5.01 -10.04 5.52
CA ALA A 43 -4.20 -9.76 6.69
C ALA A 43 -4.90 -8.74 7.61
N ASN A 44 -4.56 -8.81 8.90
CA ASN A 44 -4.97 -7.83 9.90
C ASN A 44 -3.91 -7.74 11.00
N PRO A 45 -3.78 -6.61 11.72
CA PRO A 45 -4.38 -5.30 11.43
C PRO A 45 -3.75 -4.63 10.19
N GLY A 46 -3.94 -3.33 10.01
CA GLY A 46 -3.20 -2.53 9.02
C GLY A 46 -1.67 -2.67 9.14
N LYS A 47 -0.99 -2.41 8.03
CA LYS A 47 0.40 -2.74 7.77
C LYS A 47 1.19 -1.52 7.34
N THR A 48 2.44 -1.48 7.78
CA THR A 48 3.48 -0.67 7.17
C THR A 48 4.31 -1.56 6.26
N VAL A 49 4.31 -1.30 4.96
CA VAL A 49 5.01 -2.12 3.96
C VAL A 49 6.12 -1.30 3.32
N TYR A 50 7.31 -1.89 3.20
CA TYR A 50 8.46 -1.34 2.50
C TYR A 50 8.86 -2.30 1.39
N GLY A 51 8.62 -1.98 0.11
CA GLY A 51 9.10 -2.77 -1.04
C GLY A 51 10.62 -2.74 -1.17
N ASN A 52 11.19 -1.56 -0.90
CA ASN A 52 12.61 -1.21 -0.97
C ASN A 52 13.13 -1.04 -2.40
N GLY A 53 13.47 -2.10 -3.13
CA GLY A 53 13.97 -1.93 -4.49
C GLY A 53 13.61 -3.11 -5.38
N GLY A 54 13.53 -2.86 -6.67
CA GLY A 54 12.91 -3.80 -7.61
C GLY A 54 11.57 -3.26 -8.08
N ASN A 55 10.92 -4.00 -8.97
CA ASN A 55 9.57 -3.69 -9.42
C ASN A 55 8.59 -4.53 -8.59
N ASP A 56 8.00 -3.92 -7.58
CA ASP A 56 7.23 -4.62 -6.56
C ASP A 56 5.73 -4.61 -6.87
N THR A 57 5.04 -5.67 -6.47
CA THR A 57 3.57 -5.75 -6.47
C THR A 57 3.10 -5.89 -5.04
N ILE A 58 2.48 -4.83 -4.53
CA ILE A 58 2.12 -4.71 -3.11
C ILE A 58 0.63 -4.40 -2.99
N THR A 59 -0.10 -5.25 -2.27
CA THR A 59 -1.50 -5.02 -1.89
C THR A 59 -1.61 -4.95 -0.38
N GLY A 60 -2.22 -3.88 0.12
CA GLY A 60 -2.54 -3.63 1.51
C GLY A 60 -3.66 -4.50 2.07
N THR A 61 -4.17 -4.10 3.22
CA THR A 61 -5.23 -4.74 4.00
C THR A 61 -6.55 -3.99 3.83
N ALA A 62 -7.62 -4.48 4.46
CA ALA A 62 -8.88 -3.72 4.57
C ALA A 62 -8.87 -2.68 5.72
N TYR A 63 -7.69 -2.28 6.20
CA TYR A 63 -7.49 -1.30 7.28
C TYR A 63 -6.53 -0.21 6.82
N ILE A 64 -6.28 0.77 7.69
CA ILE A 64 -5.31 1.84 7.42
C ILE A 64 -3.91 1.25 7.24
N ASP A 65 -3.37 1.42 6.04
CA ASP A 65 -2.04 0.99 5.65
C ASP A 65 -1.09 2.16 5.34
N THR A 66 0.20 1.87 5.38
CA THR A 66 1.24 2.76 4.88
C THR A 66 2.18 1.94 4.01
N ILE A 67 2.22 2.23 2.71
CA ILE A 67 2.96 1.44 1.73
C ILE A 67 3.99 2.33 1.04
N TYR A 68 5.24 1.89 1.07
CA TYR A 68 6.36 2.48 0.34
C TYR A 68 6.82 1.48 -0.72
N GLY A 69 6.71 1.82 -2.01
CA GLY A 69 7.23 1.03 -3.13
C GLY A 69 8.75 0.98 -3.06
N GLY A 70 9.38 2.14 -3.28
CA GLY A 70 10.83 2.29 -3.09
C GLY A 70 11.51 2.66 -4.39
N ALA A 71 12.44 1.83 -4.88
CA ALA A 71 13.13 2.10 -6.12
C ALA A 71 12.79 1.06 -7.18
N GLY A 72 12.16 1.49 -8.27
CA GLY A 72 11.76 0.65 -9.38
C GLY A 72 10.35 1.03 -9.83
N ASN A 73 9.76 0.24 -10.72
CA ASN A 73 8.41 0.50 -11.20
C ASN A 73 7.43 -0.35 -10.41
N ASP A 74 6.79 0.25 -9.41
CA ASP A 74 6.00 -0.46 -8.43
C ASP A 74 4.50 -0.39 -8.74
N THR A 75 3.76 -1.38 -8.25
CA THR A 75 2.29 -1.41 -8.27
C THR A 75 1.78 -1.54 -6.84
N LEU A 76 1.16 -0.47 -6.33
CA LEU A 76 0.70 -0.36 -4.95
C LEU A 76 -0.83 -0.24 -4.91
N THR A 77 -1.49 -1.06 -4.09
CA THR A 77 -2.94 -1.00 -3.87
C THR A 77 -3.25 -0.91 -2.37
N GLY A 78 -3.98 0.12 -1.93
CA GLY A 78 -4.36 0.38 -0.53
C GLY A 78 -5.45 -0.55 -0.02
N GLN A 79 -6.50 -0.75 -0.83
CA GLN A 79 -7.73 -1.50 -0.55
C GLN A 79 -8.81 -0.69 0.18
N VAL A 80 -9.17 -1.03 1.40
CA VAL A 80 -10.20 -0.28 2.14
C VAL A 80 -9.50 0.33 3.33
N GLY A 81 -9.65 1.62 3.55
CA GLY A 81 -8.86 2.29 4.56
C GLY A 81 -8.61 3.72 4.18
N ASN A 82 -8.01 4.48 5.08
CA ASN A 82 -7.46 5.79 4.71
C ASN A 82 -5.97 5.59 4.62
N ASP A 83 -5.50 5.22 3.43
CA ASP A 83 -4.18 4.66 3.23
C ASP A 83 -3.17 5.73 2.83
N MET A 84 -1.90 5.45 3.09
CA MET A 84 -0.79 6.28 2.63
C MET A 84 0.07 5.47 1.66
N LEU A 85 0.03 5.82 0.37
CA LEU A 85 0.77 5.13 -0.68
C LEU A 85 1.87 6.03 -1.24
N TYR A 86 3.11 5.54 -1.21
CA TYR A 86 4.30 6.24 -1.68
C TYR A 86 5.02 5.40 -2.73
N GLY A 87 4.98 5.81 -4.00
CA GLY A 87 5.72 5.15 -5.09
C GLY A 87 7.23 5.30 -4.93
N ASN A 88 7.67 6.55 -4.79
CA ASN A 88 9.07 6.99 -4.72
C ASN A 88 9.77 6.98 -6.09
N LEU A 89 10.89 6.27 -6.25
CA LEU A 89 11.70 6.37 -7.46
C LEU A 89 11.23 5.35 -8.49
N GLY A 90 11.03 5.79 -9.73
CA GLY A 90 10.58 4.97 -10.84
C GLY A 90 9.16 5.30 -11.27
N THR A 91 8.65 4.57 -12.25
CA THR A 91 7.31 4.79 -12.83
C THR A 91 6.32 3.88 -12.13
N ASP A 92 5.52 4.46 -11.26
CA ASP A 92 4.68 3.72 -10.33
C ASP A 92 3.20 3.76 -10.70
N THR A 93 2.46 2.76 -10.24
CA THR A 93 0.99 2.72 -10.27
C THR A 93 0.46 2.59 -8.86
N LEU A 94 -0.22 3.62 -8.38
CA LEU A 94 -0.82 3.69 -7.04
C LEU A 94 -2.34 3.70 -7.15
N ASN A 95 -3.00 2.84 -6.38
CA ASN A 95 -4.45 2.75 -6.30
C ASN A 95 -4.92 2.74 -4.83
N GLY A 96 -5.49 3.85 -4.35
CA GLY A 96 -6.03 3.98 -3.00
C GLY A 96 -7.19 3.02 -2.74
N SER A 97 -8.09 2.92 -3.73
CA SER A 97 -9.33 2.13 -3.71
C SER A 97 -10.43 2.80 -2.89
N ALA A 98 -10.77 2.36 -1.68
CA ALA A 98 -11.91 2.95 -0.96
C ALA A 98 -11.49 3.56 0.37
N GLY A 99 -11.84 4.83 0.56
CA GLY A 99 -11.56 5.62 1.74
C GLY A 99 -10.87 6.92 1.37
N ASN A 100 -10.36 7.66 2.35
CA ASN A 100 -9.72 8.95 2.10
C ASN A 100 -8.20 8.74 2.06
N ASP A 101 -7.67 8.59 0.87
CA ASP A 101 -6.29 8.14 0.68
C ASP A 101 -5.33 9.29 0.43
N THR A 102 -4.06 9.07 0.78
CA THR A 102 -2.96 9.96 0.45
C THR A 102 -1.99 9.22 -0.47
N LEU A 103 -1.94 9.63 -1.74
CA LEU A 103 -1.07 9.03 -2.74
C LEU A 103 0.05 9.99 -3.10
N SER A 104 1.28 9.51 -3.12
CA SER A 104 2.44 10.26 -3.58
C SER A 104 3.23 9.39 -4.54
N GLY A 105 3.13 9.69 -5.83
CA GLY A 105 3.91 8.99 -6.86
C GLY A 105 5.37 9.38 -6.78
N PRO A 106 5.73 10.60 -7.23
CA PRO A 106 7.11 10.86 -7.59
C PRO A 106 7.97 11.11 -6.38
N GLY A 107 9.13 10.47 -6.37
CA GLY A 107 10.29 10.82 -5.58
C GLY A 107 10.98 12.06 -6.14
N THR A 108 12.31 12.06 -6.16
CA THR A 108 13.12 13.18 -6.70
C THR A 108 13.39 13.08 -8.20
N ASP A 109 12.72 12.16 -8.91
CA ASP A 109 12.98 11.88 -10.31
C ASP A 109 11.93 12.54 -11.25
N ALA A 110 12.02 12.22 -12.54
CA ALA A 110 11.14 12.73 -13.58
C ALA A 110 10.23 11.63 -14.14
N ALA A 111 10.03 10.55 -13.39
CA ALA A 111 9.16 9.46 -13.80
C ALA A 111 7.69 9.91 -13.81
N GLN A 112 6.87 9.19 -14.58
CA GLN A 112 5.45 9.51 -14.74
C GLN A 112 4.60 8.46 -14.05
N ASP A 113 4.06 8.82 -12.89
CA ASP A 113 3.26 7.90 -12.09
C ASP A 113 1.78 7.97 -12.43
N THR A 114 1.11 6.84 -12.26
CA THR A 114 -0.35 6.75 -12.35
C THR A 114 -0.92 6.67 -10.94
N LEU A 115 -1.71 7.68 -10.54
CA LEU A 115 -2.35 7.73 -9.22
C LEU A 115 -3.86 7.69 -9.38
N ASN A 116 -4.47 6.66 -8.82
CA ASN A 116 -5.92 6.51 -8.71
C ASN A 116 -6.31 6.55 -7.24
N GLY A 117 -6.98 7.62 -6.79
CA GLY A 117 -7.47 7.71 -5.41
C GLY A 117 -8.56 6.68 -5.16
N GLY A 118 -9.55 6.65 -6.04
CA GLY A 118 -10.69 5.74 -5.96
C GLY A 118 -11.90 6.42 -5.32
N ASP A 119 -12.64 5.69 -4.50
CA ASP A 119 -13.84 6.18 -3.81
C ASP A 119 -13.43 6.92 -2.53
N GLY A 120 -13.72 8.21 -2.42
CA GLY A 120 -13.51 8.98 -1.20
C GLY A 120 -12.94 10.37 -1.48
N THR A 121 -12.43 11.03 -0.44
CA THR A 121 -11.75 12.33 -0.59
C THR A 121 -10.26 12.11 -0.51
N ASP A 122 -9.61 12.07 -1.67
CA ASP A 122 -8.21 11.72 -1.79
C ASP A 122 -7.29 12.93 -1.92
N SER A 123 -6.03 12.74 -1.53
CA SER A 123 -4.96 13.71 -1.71
C SER A 123 -3.82 13.10 -2.50
N CYS A 124 -3.60 13.57 -3.72
CA CYS A 124 -2.44 13.17 -4.51
C CYS A 124 -1.36 14.23 -4.59
N GLY A 125 -0.17 13.89 -4.10
CA GLY A 125 1.06 14.64 -4.28
C GLY A 125 1.77 14.21 -5.56
N LEU A 126 1.79 15.10 -6.54
CA LEU A 126 2.57 14.95 -7.76
C LEU A 126 3.53 16.15 -7.86
N VAL A 127 4.78 15.98 -7.45
CA VAL A 127 5.80 17.02 -7.62
C VAL A 127 6.31 16.96 -9.07
N GLY A 128 6.05 18.00 -9.86
CA GLY A 128 6.73 18.21 -11.14
C GLY A 128 6.06 17.66 -12.40
N VAL A 129 4.88 17.04 -12.33
CA VAL A 129 4.11 16.64 -13.53
C VAL A 129 3.01 17.66 -13.88
N PRO A 130 2.82 17.93 -15.18
CA PRO A 130 1.83 18.89 -15.64
C PRO A 130 0.38 18.43 -15.30
N PRO A 131 -0.57 19.37 -15.15
CA PRO A 131 -1.91 19.10 -14.62
C PRO A 131 -2.74 18.10 -15.44
N ASP A 132 -2.34 17.84 -16.69
CA ASP A 132 -3.00 16.96 -17.66
C ASP A 132 -2.70 15.47 -17.47
N LEU A 133 -1.72 15.10 -16.62
CA LEU A 133 -1.46 13.72 -16.19
C LEU A 133 -2.10 13.36 -14.84
N ARG A 134 -2.94 14.23 -14.27
CA ARG A 134 -3.71 13.98 -13.03
C ARG A 134 -4.93 13.08 -13.28
N THR A 135 -4.75 11.97 -13.99
CA THR A 135 -5.87 11.30 -14.66
C THR A 135 -6.92 10.65 -13.74
N SER A 136 -6.71 10.57 -12.41
CA SER A 136 -7.68 9.88 -11.52
C SER A 136 -7.56 10.18 -10.02
N CYS A 137 -7.09 11.35 -9.60
CA CYS A 137 -7.11 11.70 -8.16
C CYS A 137 -8.38 12.42 -7.70
N GLU A 138 -9.42 12.47 -8.54
CA GLU A 138 -10.68 13.11 -8.20
C GLU A 138 -11.84 12.19 -8.62
N SER A 139 -12.68 11.82 -7.66
CA SER A 139 -14.12 11.66 -7.89
C SER A 139 -14.92 12.36 -6.81
#